data_AF-A0A2N5CMQ2-F1
#
_entry.id   AF-A0A2N5CMQ2-F1
#
_cell.length_a   1.000
_cell.length_b   1.000
_cell.length_c   1.000
_cell.angle_alpha   90.00
_cell.angle_beta   90.00
_cell.angle_gamma   90.00
#
_symmetry.space_group_name_H-M   'P 1'
#
loop_
_entity.id
_entity.type
_entity.pdbx_description
1 polymer ?
#
loop_
_entity_poly.entity_id
_entity_poly.type
_entity_poly.pdbx_seq_one_letter_code
_entity_poly.pdbx_strand_id
1 'polypeptide(L)'
;MNGIRLEIARVLAAKASRGSRATYQQVGEAIGWGHPNGRGLGVHLDAILHMLADRGLPPLTTILVRKGQRHPPDDAMAYIRKVLGDIDIEAAQNEVFDFDWRLVDDLAPRPDDLPSGREAWLTSFWGFNPDRWGCIGFSDEAKRNRFLRETKPGVLVAIYVTKNKGSADERGKVIGVMEISHEACHAQQFISGDAWARKENDPESRGKWLFALRATRAWRIAPEDWRPVAELLPETYGSADPQFIGAAGVAITTSEIDKLLEQEAYETPVYGSTGSIDASIMTLETAITPSRAIPPSAEPYVVGESDGPKHLYILKLEGEIASYLGRAGAAVDGKWIIKVGFSKSPLTRRDQIQSAYPRGSFRWEVLKPQDTSLPPPYSNAAIAIAGEDMMKKRLVDENAEALGGEFFLADEWLVHSTWAAGRAEADNAEKNFQITETREDQRS
;
A
#
# COMPACT_ATOMS: atom_id res chain seq x y z
N MET A 1 28.83 -1.48 -17.17
CA MET A 1 27.50 -2.07 -16.83
C MET A 1 26.42 -1.21 -17.45
N ASN A 2 25.37 -1.76 -18.07
CA ASN A 2 24.23 -0.95 -18.55
C ASN A 2 23.56 -0.25 -17.33
N GLY A 3 23.03 0.97 -17.51
CA GLY A 3 22.43 1.78 -16.44
C GLY A 3 21.41 1.00 -15.61
N ILE A 4 20.55 0.21 -16.25
CA ILE A 4 19.54 -0.58 -15.53
C ILE A 4 20.14 -1.65 -14.60
N ARG A 5 21.21 -2.33 -15.03
CA ARG A 5 21.88 -3.36 -14.21
C ARG A 5 22.55 -2.72 -12.99
N LEU A 6 23.09 -1.52 -13.19
CA LEU A 6 23.71 -0.74 -12.12
C LEU A 6 22.67 -0.30 -11.08
N GLU A 7 21.51 0.16 -11.53
CA GLU A 7 20.41 0.54 -10.64
C GLU A 7 19.87 -0.67 -9.86
N ILE A 8 19.68 -1.83 -10.51
CA ILE A 8 19.30 -3.07 -9.80
C ILE A 8 20.32 -3.42 -8.72
N ALA A 9 21.62 -3.41 -9.06
CA ALA A 9 22.67 -3.73 -8.12
C ALA A 9 22.73 -2.74 -6.94
N ARG A 10 22.50 -1.45 -7.19
CA ARG A 10 22.39 -0.42 -6.12
C ARG A 10 21.20 -0.65 -5.21
N VAL A 11 20.02 -0.97 -5.77
CA VAL A 11 18.83 -1.28 -4.97
C VAL A 11 19.10 -2.47 -4.05
N LEU A 12 19.72 -3.53 -4.58
CA LEU A 12 20.12 -4.70 -3.79
C LEU A 12 21.18 -4.36 -2.74
N ALA A 13 22.21 -3.58 -3.09
CA ALA A 13 23.24 -3.15 -2.15
C ALA A 13 22.64 -2.30 -1.01
N ALA A 14 21.71 -1.39 -1.33
CA ALA A 14 21.00 -0.58 -0.35
C ALA A 14 20.14 -1.42 0.61
N LYS A 15 19.53 -2.51 0.12
CA LYS A 15 18.80 -3.49 0.95
C LYS A 15 19.76 -4.31 1.81
N ALA A 16 20.85 -4.79 1.23
CA ALA A 16 21.89 -5.53 1.93
C ALA A 16 22.50 -4.73 3.08
N SER A 17 22.81 -3.44 2.88
CA SER A 17 23.32 -2.54 3.94
C SER A 17 22.34 -2.35 5.12
N ARG A 18 21.06 -2.69 4.96
CA ARG A 18 20.05 -2.67 6.04
C ARG A 18 19.84 -4.05 6.67
N GLY A 19 20.54 -5.08 6.20
CA GLY A 19 20.31 -6.46 6.60
C GLY A 19 18.97 -7.02 6.11
N SER A 20 18.37 -6.43 5.07
CA SER A 20 17.07 -6.86 4.54
C SER A 20 17.19 -7.50 3.16
N ARG A 21 16.30 -8.48 2.93
CA ARG A 21 16.12 -9.13 1.62
C ARG A 21 15.27 -8.22 0.73
N ALA A 22 15.39 -8.42 -0.57
CA ALA A 22 14.56 -7.73 -1.56
C ALA A 22 13.66 -8.74 -2.28
N THR A 23 12.45 -8.32 -2.61
CA THR A 23 11.58 -9.10 -3.51
C THR A 23 11.76 -8.66 -4.96
N TYR A 24 11.46 -9.55 -5.91
CA TYR A 24 11.45 -9.21 -7.33
C TYR A 24 10.53 -8.01 -7.65
N GLN A 25 9.40 -7.92 -6.95
CA GLN A 25 8.48 -6.78 -7.05
C GLN A 25 9.15 -5.49 -6.56
N GLN A 26 9.75 -5.49 -5.37
CA GLN A 26 10.44 -4.30 -4.82
C GLN A 26 11.56 -3.81 -5.73
N VAL A 27 12.37 -4.73 -6.27
CA VAL A 27 13.43 -4.37 -7.23
C VAL A 27 12.81 -3.77 -8.50
N GLY A 28 11.75 -4.40 -9.02
CA GLY A 28 11.05 -3.91 -10.20
C GLY A 28 10.48 -2.51 -10.01
N GLU A 29 9.74 -2.28 -8.92
CA GLU A 29 9.18 -0.97 -8.56
C GLU A 29 10.29 0.10 -8.44
N ALA A 30 11.38 -0.21 -7.74
CA ALA A 30 12.48 0.74 -7.49
C ALA A 30 13.17 1.23 -8.77
N ILE A 31 13.20 0.41 -9.82
CA ILE A 31 13.81 0.79 -11.12
C ILE A 31 12.77 1.19 -12.18
N GLY A 32 11.49 1.27 -11.83
CA GLY A 32 10.41 1.55 -12.78
C GLY A 32 10.14 0.42 -13.78
N TRP A 33 10.44 -0.82 -13.42
CA TRP A 33 10.18 -2.01 -14.24
C TRP A 33 8.72 -2.42 -14.11
N GLY A 34 7.95 -2.22 -15.17
CA GLY A 34 6.50 -2.42 -15.20
C GLY A 34 6.00 -3.86 -15.17
N HIS A 35 6.74 -4.83 -14.62
CA HIS A 35 6.26 -6.20 -14.50
C HIS A 35 6.02 -6.58 -13.02
N PRO A 36 4.80 -7.00 -12.62
CA PRO A 36 4.40 -7.21 -11.21
C PRO A 36 5.33 -8.15 -10.43
N ASN A 37 5.73 -9.26 -11.05
CA ASN A 37 6.59 -10.26 -10.42
C ASN A 37 8.08 -10.10 -10.79
N GLY A 38 8.48 -8.97 -11.39
CA GLY A 38 9.85 -8.77 -11.87
C GLY A 38 10.27 -9.71 -13.01
N ARG A 39 9.32 -10.24 -13.79
CA ARG A 39 9.63 -11.07 -14.97
C ARG A 39 10.48 -10.25 -15.95
N GLY A 40 11.45 -10.90 -16.56
CA GLY A 40 12.42 -10.26 -17.45
C GLY A 40 13.66 -9.72 -16.73
N LEU A 41 13.68 -9.63 -15.39
CA LEU A 41 14.88 -9.24 -14.65
C LEU A 41 16.02 -10.28 -14.76
N GLY A 42 15.72 -11.55 -15.06
CA GLY A 42 16.69 -12.65 -15.08
C GLY A 42 17.97 -12.38 -15.87
N VAL A 43 17.86 -11.81 -17.08
CA VAL A 43 19.04 -11.47 -17.92
C VAL A 43 19.89 -10.36 -17.30
N HIS A 44 19.26 -9.45 -16.54
CA HIS A 44 19.99 -8.40 -15.83
C HIS A 44 20.66 -8.95 -14.57
N LEU A 45 19.96 -9.80 -13.82
CA LEU A 45 20.45 -10.45 -12.60
C LEU A 45 21.62 -11.38 -12.90
N ASP A 46 21.54 -12.18 -13.97
CA ASP A 46 22.63 -13.05 -14.42
C ASP A 46 23.91 -12.25 -14.73
N ALA A 47 23.77 -11.13 -15.43
CA ALA A 47 24.90 -10.25 -15.72
C ALA A 47 25.47 -9.54 -14.47
N ILE A 48 24.62 -9.22 -13.48
CA ILE A 48 25.07 -8.67 -12.20
C ILE A 48 25.85 -9.73 -11.42
N LEU A 49 25.31 -10.94 -11.33
CA LEU A 49 25.93 -12.06 -10.62
C LEU A 49 27.34 -12.36 -11.14
N HIS A 50 27.52 -12.51 -12.46
CA HIS A 50 28.83 -12.72 -13.06
C HIS A 50 29.78 -11.56 -12.77
N MET A 51 29.31 -10.32 -12.89
CA MET A 51 30.14 -9.14 -12.63
C MET A 51 30.59 -9.03 -11.17
N LEU A 52 29.74 -9.39 -10.20
CA LEU A 52 30.14 -9.45 -8.79
C LEU A 52 31.17 -10.56 -8.56
N ALA A 53 30.94 -11.74 -9.13
CA ALA A 53 31.87 -12.86 -9.05
C ALA A 53 33.24 -12.52 -9.63
N ASP A 54 33.28 -11.89 -10.82
CA ASP A 54 34.52 -11.44 -11.48
C ASP A 54 35.29 -10.40 -10.65
N ARG A 55 34.58 -9.61 -9.83
CA ARG A 55 35.17 -8.62 -8.91
C ARG A 55 35.52 -9.19 -7.54
N GLY A 56 35.23 -10.46 -7.28
CA GLY A 56 35.37 -11.07 -5.96
C GLY A 56 34.48 -10.43 -4.89
N LEU A 57 33.32 -9.89 -5.29
CA LEU A 57 32.34 -9.28 -4.40
C LEU A 57 31.29 -10.31 -3.95
N PRO A 58 30.68 -10.13 -2.76
CA PRO A 58 29.60 -11.01 -2.31
C PRO A 58 28.42 -11.03 -3.29
N PRO A 59 27.73 -12.16 -3.43
CA PRO A 59 26.75 -12.35 -4.50
C PRO A 59 25.39 -11.72 -4.17
N LEU A 60 25.23 -10.41 -4.39
CA LEU A 60 24.00 -9.63 -4.07
C LEU A 60 22.68 -10.28 -4.51
N THR A 61 22.67 -11.06 -5.60
CA THR A 61 21.43 -11.68 -6.08
C THR A 61 20.90 -12.77 -5.14
N THR A 62 21.69 -13.25 -4.15
CA THR A 62 21.24 -14.24 -3.15
C THR A 62 20.20 -13.69 -2.17
N ILE A 63 20.11 -12.36 -2.00
CA ILE A 63 19.11 -11.72 -1.15
C ILE A 63 17.82 -11.37 -1.91
N LEU A 64 17.73 -11.71 -3.20
CA LEU A 64 16.54 -11.53 -4.03
C LEU A 64 15.62 -12.75 -3.95
N VAL A 65 14.43 -12.57 -3.38
CA VAL A 65 13.52 -13.66 -3.00
C VAL A 65 12.09 -13.42 -3.48
N ARG A 66 11.23 -14.44 -3.40
CA ARG A 66 9.77 -14.23 -3.53
C ARG A 66 9.20 -13.70 -2.21
N LYS A 67 8.07 -12.98 -2.26
CA LYS A 67 7.40 -12.47 -1.06
C LYS A 67 7.13 -13.62 -0.08
N GLY A 68 7.53 -13.43 1.19
CA GLY A 68 7.39 -14.44 2.24
C GLY A 68 8.43 -15.57 2.25
N GLN A 69 9.37 -15.60 1.31
CA GLN A 69 10.43 -16.60 1.26
C GLN A 69 11.75 -16.05 1.83
N ARG A 70 12.58 -16.95 2.37
CA ARG A 70 13.93 -16.60 2.86
C ARG A 70 15.01 -16.77 1.80
N HIS A 71 14.81 -17.69 0.86
CA HIS A 71 15.82 -18.08 -0.13
C HIS A 71 15.34 -17.71 -1.53
N PRO A 72 16.27 -17.52 -2.49
CA PRO A 72 15.89 -17.37 -3.90
C PRO A 72 15.10 -18.60 -4.37
N PRO A 73 14.20 -18.43 -5.37
CA PRO A 73 13.47 -19.57 -5.94
C PRO A 73 14.41 -20.56 -6.63
N ASP A 74 13.98 -21.81 -6.78
CA ASP A 74 14.84 -22.92 -7.25
C ASP A 74 15.45 -22.68 -8.63
N ASP A 75 14.71 -22.04 -9.53
CA ASP A 75 15.20 -21.62 -10.84
C ASP A 75 16.36 -20.62 -10.72
N ALA A 76 16.19 -19.58 -9.91
CA ALA A 76 17.26 -18.63 -9.60
C ALA A 76 18.46 -19.31 -8.92
N MET A 77 18.22 -20.25 -8.01
CA MET A 77 19.28 -21.03 -7.35
C MET A 77 20.08 -21.87 -8.34
N ALA A 78 19.44 -22.44 -9.37
CA ALA A 78 20.14 -23.17 -10.42
C ALA A 78 21.11 -22.26 -11.20
N TYR A 79 20.71 -21.03 -11.52
CA TYR A 79 21.59 -20.03 -12.14
C TYR A 79 22.72 -19.60 -11.20
N ILE A 80 22.41 -19.32 -9.93
CA ILE A 80 23.43 -18.92 -8.94
C ILE A 80 24.50 -19.99 -8.79
N ARG A 81 24.09 -21.26 -8.66
CA ARG A 81 25.02 -22.39 -8.55
C ARG A 81 25.83 -22.63 -9.81
N LYS A 82 25.30 -22.30 -10.99
CA LYS A 82 26.05 -22.40 -12.25
C LYS A 82 27.23 -21.44 -12.28
N VAL A 83 27.11 -20.26 -11.68
CA VAL A 83 28.16 -19.23 -11.68
C VAL A 83 29.11 -19.39 -10.50
N LEU A 84 28.58 -19.64 -9.30
CA LEU A 84 29.35 -19.65 -8.06
C LEU A 84 29.75 -21.06 -7.59
N GLY A 85 29.23 -22.10 -8.23
CA GLY A 85 29.39 -23.49 -7.78
C GLY A 85 28.41 -23.86 -6.67
N ASP A 86 28.73 -24.91 -5.93
CA ASP A 86 27.93 -25.31 -4.78
C ASP A 86 28.20 -24.37 -3.61
N ILE A 87 27.19 -23.58 -3.24
CA ILE A 87 27.27 -22.58 -2.18
C ILE A 87 26.25 -22.87 -1.08
N ASP A 88 26.63 -22.56 0.15
CA ASP A 88 25.68 -22.43 1.26
C ASP A 88 24.97 -21.08 1.14
N ILE A 89 23.67 -21.11 0.88
CA ILE A 89 22.88 -19.90 0.64
C ILE A 89 22.75 -19.02 1.89
N GLU A 90 22.72 -19.60 3.09
CA GLU A 90 22.63 -18.81 4.33
C GLU A 90 23.95 -18.10 4.58
N ALA A 91 25.07 -18.80 4.41
CA ALA A 91 26.40 -18.20 4.53
C ALA A 91 26.60 -17.07 3.51
N ALA A 92 26.20 -17.28 2.25
CA ALA A 92 26.31 -16.27 1.20
C ALA A 92 25.41 -15.05 1.45
N GLN A 93 24.20 -15.25 1.99
CA GLN A 93 23.33 -14.13 2.40
C GLN A 93 23.96 -13.32 3.54
N ASN A 94 24.52 -14.00 4.55
CA ASN A 94 25.18 -13.33 5.67
C ASN A 94 26.40 -12.53 5.19
N GLU A 95 27.21 -13.08 4.29
CA GLU A 95 28.33 -12.35 3.68
C GLU A 95 27.86 -11.07 2.96
N VAL A 96 26.75 -11.14 2.22
CA VAL A 96 26.15 -9.97 1.57
C VAL A 96 25.71 -8.91 2.60
N PHE A 97 25.13 -9.32 3.73
CA PHE A 97 24.68 -8.39 4.78
C PHE A 97 25.84 -7.78 5.58
N ASP A 98 26.90 -8.55 5.83
CA ASP A 98 28.06 -8.11 6.60
C ASP A 98 29.02 -7.23 5.78
N PHE A 99 28.91 -7.26 4.45
CA PHE A 99 29.78 -6.50 3.55
C PHE A 99 29.48 -5.00 3.54
N ASP A 100 30.52 -4.18 3.63
CA ASP A 100 30.40 -2.72 3.55
C ASP A 100 30.28 -2.24 2.09
N TRP A 101 29.05 -2.21 1.59
CA TRP A 101 28.72 -1.76 0.24
C TRP A 101 29.09 -0.31 -0.06
N ARG A 102 29.42 0.52 0.94
CA ARG A 102 29.90 1.90 0.74
C ARG A 102 31.32 1.94 0.15
N LEU A 103 32.06 0.84 0.23
CA LEU A 103 33.41 0.72 -0.32
C LEU A 103 33.41 0.46 -1.85
N VAL A 104 32.24 0.27 -2.45
CA VAL A 104 32.09 -0.04 -3.87
C VAL A 104 31.45 1.15 -4.57
N ASP A 105 32.26 2.13 -4.99
CA ASP A 105 31.80 3.45 -5.48
C ASP A 105 30.61 3.42 -6.45
N ASP A 106 30.58 2.46 -7.38
CA ASP A 106 29.53 2.36 -8.37
C ASP A 106 28.23 1.75 -7.83
N LEU A 107 28.32 0.89 -6.80
CA LEU A 107 27.21 0.21 -6.14
C LEU A 107 26.79 0.84 -4.81
N ALA A 108 27.58 1.78 -4.30
CA ALA A 108 27.36 2.42 -3.01
C ALA A 108 25.93 3.01 -2.96
N PRO A 109 25.17 2.72 -1.89
CA PRO A 109 23.84 3.30 -1.71
C PRO A 109 23.96 4.82 -1.77
N ARG A 110 23.21 5.45 -2.69
CA ARG A 110 23.23 6.90 -2.83
C ARG A 110 22.38 7.52 -1.74
N PRO A 111 22.94 8.36 -0.85
CA PRO A 111 22.18 9.00 0.23
C PRO A 111 21.02 9.87 -0.28
N ASP A 112 21.17 10.43 -1.48
CA ASP A 112 20.21 11.36 -2.09
C ASP A 112 19.07 10.64 -2.85
N ASP A 113 19.18 9.32 -3.07
CA ASP A 113 18.14 8.50 -3.66
C ASP A 113 17.34 7.83 -2.52
N LEU A 114 16.28 8.50 -2.06
CA LEU A 114 15.38 8.02 -1.01
C LEU A 114 14.87 6.59 -1.26
N PRO A 115 14.67 5.77 -0.20
CA PRO A 115 14.43 6.15 1.20
C PRO A 115 15.55 5.79 2.19
N SER A 116 16.78 5.55 1.73
CA SER A 116 17.91 5.27 2.64
C SER A 116 18.22 6.48 3.53
N GLY A 117 17.77 6.46 4.78
CA GLY A 117 18.14 7.44 5.82
C GLY A 117 17.02 8.34 6.34
N ARG A 118 15.76 8.15 5.92
CA ARG A 118 14.63 8.84 6.57
C ARG A 118 14.36 8.23 7.94
N GLU A 119 14.46 9.06 8.96
CA GLU A 119 13.99 8.74 10.31
C GLU A 119 12.48 8.49 10.26
N ALA A 120 12.02 7.46 10.97
CA ALA A 120 10.60 7.18 11.13
C ALA A 120 10.24 7.18 12.61
N TRP A 121 9.04 7.68 12.91
CA TRP A 121 8.53 7.85 14.26
C TRP A 121 7.15 7.23 14.38
N LEU A 122 6.79 6.78 15.58
CA LEU A 122 5.49 6.24 15.91
C LEU A 122 4.75 7.21 16.82
N THR A 123 3.48 7.49 16.51
CA THR A 123 2.55 8.16 17.43
C THR A 123 1.14 7.58 17.31
N SER A 124 0.23 8.03 18.18
CA SER A 124 -1.13 7.49 18.26
C SER A 124 -2.21 8.55 18.09
N PHE A 125 -3.17 8.27 17.20
CA PHE A 125 -4.33 9.12 16.94
C PHE A 125 -5.64 8.39 17.29
N TRP A 126 -6.75 9.13 17.31
CA TRP A 126 -8.09 8.54 17.42
C TRP A 126 -8.70 8.11 16.07
N GLY A 127 -7.99 8.39 14.97
CA GLY A 127 -8.33 8.05 13.60
C GLY A 127 -7.36 8.72 12.64
N PHE A 128 -7.38 8.34 11.36
CA PHE A 128 -6.44 8.87 10.36
C PHE A 128 -7.21 9.49 9.19
N ASN A 129 -7.39 10.82 9.23
CA ASN A 129 -8.10 11.60 8.21
C ASN A 129 -7.28 12.84 7.81
N PRO A 130 -6.15 12.64 7.11
CA PRO A 130 -5.22 13.72 6.74
C PRO A 130 -5.87 14.84 5.90
N ASP A 131 -6.91 14.52 5.14
CA ASP A 131 -7.68 15.46 4.31
C ASP A 131 -8.37 16.56 5.13
N ARG A 132 -8.58 16.29 6.42
CA ARG A 132 -9.18 17.23 7.40
C ARG A 132 -8.25 17.60 8.53
N TRP A 133 -7.27 16.76 8.82
CA TRP A 133 -6.34 16.86 9.94
C TRP A 133 -4.90 16.75 9.40
N GLY A 134 -4.43 17.83 8.79
CA GLY A 134 -3.14 17.87 8.07
C GLY A 134 -1.94 18.16 8.96
N CYS A 135 -1.91 17.60 10.18
CA CYS A 135 -0.81 17.83 11.13
C CYS A 135 -0.69 16.73 12.18
N ILE A 136 0.48 16.67 12.82
CA ILE A 136 0.62 16.04 14.14
C ILE A 136 0.51 17.10 15.23
N GLY A 137 -0.20 16.78 16.31
CA GLY A 137 -0.46 17.69 17.41
C GLY A 137 0.14 17.23 18.73
N PHE A 138 0.60 18.16 19.54
CA PHE A 138 1.30 17.94 20.81
C PHE A 138 0.54 18.62 21.95
N SER A 139 0.51 17.98 23.11
CA SER A 139 -0.19 18.52 24.29
C SER A 139 0.40 19.84 24.80
N ASP A 140 1.70 20.04 24.57
CA ASP A 140 2.44 21.21 25.00
C ASP A 140 3.60 21.51 24.04
N GLU A 141 4.09 22.74 24.10
CA GLU A 141 5.15 23.22 23.23
C GLU A 141 6.49 22.52 23.47
N ALA A 142 6.76 22.11 24.72
CA ALA A 142 8.00 21.43 25.08
C ALA A 142 8.13 20.09 24.36
N LYS A 143 7.04 19.31 24.27
CA LYS A 143 7.00 18.06 23.51
C LYS A 143 7.15 18.28 22.00
N ARG A 144 6.48 19.27 21.42
CA ARG A 144 6.69 19.66 20.01
C ARG A 144 8.16 20.02 19.75
N ASN A 145 8.75 20.83 20.62
CA ASN A 145 10.13 21.28 20.47
C ASN A 145 11.14 20.14 20.70
N ARG A 146 10.80 19.15 21.54
CA ARG A 146 11.58 17.91 21.65
C ARG A 146 11.56 17.16 20.32
N PHE A 147 10.39 16.93 19.75
CA PHE A 147 10.26 16.27 18.45
C PHE A 147 11.10 16.98 17.39
N LEU A 148 11.01 18.31 17.29
CA LEU A 148 11.80 19.11 16.33
C LEU A 148 13.33 19.00 16.52
N ARG A 149 13.82 18.76 17.74
CA ARG A 149 15.27 18.57 18.01
C ARG A 149 15.75 17.16 17.67
N GLU A 150 14.86 16.18 17.75
CA GLU A 150 15.17 14.76 17.55
C GLU A 150 14.86 14.28 16.13
N THR A 151 14.37 15.18 15.25
CA THR A 151 13.95 14.85 13.89
C THR A 151 14.48 15.87 12.88
N LYS A 152 14.29 15.57 11.58
CA LYS A 152 14.56 16.47 10.46
C LYS A 152 13.30 16.67 9.60
N PRO A 153 13.17 17.80 8.88
CA PRO A 153 12.08 18.00 7.94
C PRO A 153 11.98 16.83 6.96
N GLY A 154 10.75 16.33 6.74
CA GLY A 154 10.51 15.14 5.92
C GLY A 154 10.57 13.81 6.70
N VAL A 155 10.66 13.87 8.04
CA VAL A 155 10.49 12.70 8.92
C VAL A 155 9.15 12.03 8.65
N LEU A 156 9.16 10.70 8.62
CA LEU A 156 7.96 9.88 8.47
C LEU A 156 7.37 9.60 9.84
N VAL A 157 6.07 9.76 10.01
CA VAL A 157 5.37 9.48 11.26
C VAL A 157 4.28 8.45 11.01
N ALA A 158 4.51 7.22 11.45
CA ALA A 158 3.53 6.15 11.47
C ALA A 158 2.46 6.43 12.54
N ILE A 159 1.21 6.29 12.14
CA ILE A 159 0.04 6.56 12.96
C ILE A 159 -0.67 5.25 13.26
N TYR A 160 -0.71 4.87 14.53
CA TYR A 160 -1.61 3.82 14.99
C TYR A 160 -2.83 4.40 15.70
N VAL A 161 -3.97 3.70 15.62
CA VAL A 161 -5.17 4.14 16.33
C VAL A 161 -5.15 3.62 17.75
N THR A 162 -5.40 4.50 18.73
CA THR A 162 -5.44 4.11 20.14
C THR A 162 -6.47 2.99 20.38
N LYS A 163 -6.22 2.07 21.33
CA LYS A 163 -7.13 0.93 21.58
C LYS A 163 -8.54 1.32 22.06
N ASN A 164 -8.68 2.50 22.65
CA ASN A 164 -9.92 2.95 23.31
C ASN A 164 -10.74 3.93 22.47
N LYS A 165 -10.22 4.42 21.35
CA LYS A 165 -10.87 5.41 20.46
C LYS A 165 -10.72 4.99 19.00
N GLY A 166 -11.52 5.57 18.11
CA GLY A 166 -11.56 5.19 16.70
C GLY A 166 -12.52 4.04 16.39
N SER A 167 -12.60 3.67 15.11
CA SER A 167 -13.47 2.58 14.66
C SER A 167 -12.97 1.22 15.19
N ALA A 168 -13.87 0.25 15.30
CA ALA A 168 -13.53 -1.07 15.85
C ALA A 168 -12.39 -1.75 15.07
N ASP A 169 -12.38 -1.58 13.75
CA ASP A 169 -11.44 -2.24 12.84
C ASP A 169 -10.05 -1.59 12.80
N GLU A 170 -9.94 -0.31 13.17
CA GLU A 170 -8.67 0.44 13.20
C GLU A 170 -7.94 0.32 14.54
N ARG A 171 -8.66 0.10 15.64
CA ARG A 171 -8.11 0.14 17.01
C ARG A 171 -6.89 -0.75 17.18
N GLY A 172 -5.81 -0.14 17.66
CA GLY A 172 -4.53 -0.80 17.91
C GLY A 172 -3.73 -1.14 16.67
N LYS A 173 -4.16 -0.72 15.46
CA LYS A 173 -3.47 -1.00 14.20
C LYS A 173 -2.78 0.23 13.65
N VAL A 174 -1.69 0.04 12.91
CA VAL A 174 -1.04 1.10 12.13
C VAL A 174 -1.82 1.26 10.83
N ILE A 175 -2.34 2.45 10.57
CA ILE A 175 -3.30 2.68 9.46
C ILE A 175 -2.83 3.73 8.45
N GLY A 176 -1.73 4.41 8.73
CA GLY A 176 -1.18 5.40 7.82
C GLY A 176 0.13 5.99 8.30
N VAL A 177 0.74 6.76 7.40
CA VAL A 177 2.02 7.44 7.61
C VAL A 177 1.88 8.88 7.11
N MET A 178 2.42 9.84 7.86
CA MET A 178 2.50 11.24 7.44
C MET A 178 3.96 11.64 7.25
N GLU A 179 4.23 12.43 6.21
CA GLU A 179 5.48 13.19 6.11
C GLU A 179 5.29 14.54 6.80
N ILE A 180 6.14 14.85 7.77
CA ILE A 180 5.99 16.05 8.59
C ILE A 180 6.99 17.12 8.20
N SER A 181 6.46 18.31 7.89
CA SER A 181 7.26 19.53 7.82
C SER A 181 7.49 20.06 9.22
N HIS A 182 8.66 20.66 9.44
CA HIS A 182 8.98 21.37 10.68
C HIS A 182 8.30 22.74 10.77
N GLU A 183 7.29 23.01 9.93
CA GLU A 183 6.46 24.21 10.00
C GLU A 183 5.55 24.11 11.23
N ALA A 184 5.93 24.82 12.30
CA ALA A 184 5.22 24.82 13.56
C ALA A 184 4.18 25.93 13.63
N CYS A 185 2.94 25.58 13.98
CA CYS A 185 1.87 26.55 14.19
C CYS A 185 0.82 26.03 15.19
N HIS A 186 -0.23 26.81 15.38
CA HIS A 186 -1.41 26.37 16.10
C HIS A 186 -2.20 25.37 15.24
N ALA A 187 -2.69 24.28 15.84
CA ALA A 187 -3.36 23.18 15.15
C ALA A 187 -4.54 23.61 14.28
N GLN A 188 -5.28 24.66 14.69
CA GLN A 188 -6.38 25.24 13.92
C GLN A 188 -6.00 25.68 12.50
N GLN A 189 -4.72 26.03 12.25
CA GLN A 189 -4.25 26.42 10.92
C GLN A 189 -4.10 25.22 9.97
N PHE A 190 -3.93 24.02 10.52
CA PHE A 190 -3.69 22.78 9.78
C PHE A 190 -4.86 21.79 9.86
N ILE A 191 -5.97 22.19 10.49
CA ILE A 191 -7.18 21.40 10.63
C ILE A 191 -8.31 22.15 9.93
N SER A 192 -9.06 21.43 9.10
CA SER A 192 -10.28 21.96 8.46
C SER A 192 -11.26 22.53 9.49
N GLY A 193 -11.97 23.62 9.13
CA GLY A 193 -12.87 24.30 10.06
C GLY A 193 -13.96 23.39 10.67
N ASP A 194 -14.49 22.43 9.89
CA ASP A 194 -15.48 21.46 10.39
C ASP A 194 -14.87 20.44 11.35
N ALA A 195 -13.64 19.98 11.10
CA ALA A 195 -12.95 19.07 12.02
C ALA A 195 -12.52 19.79 13.30
N TRP A 196 -12.07 21.05 13.19
CA TRP A 196 -11.74 21.89 14.33
C TRP A 196 -12.97 22.15 15.22
N ALA A 197 -14.10 22.52 14.61
CA ALA A 197 -15.34 22.72 15.35
C ALA A 197 -15.81 21.43 16.06
N ARG A 198 -15.73 20.27 15.39
CA ARG A 198 -16.05 18.98 16.01
C ARG A 198 -15.14 18.64 17.20
N LYS A 199 -13.83 18.84 17.04
CA LYS A 199 -12.84 18.68 18.11
C LYS A 199 -13.16 19.58 19.31
N GLU A 200 -13.46 20.85 19.08
CA GLU A 200 -13.77 21.77 20.18
C GLU A 200 -15.15 21.52 20.80
N ASN A 201 -16.07 20.89 20.09
CA ASN A 201 -17.36 20.48 20.66
C ASN A 201 -17.27 19.22 21.52
N ASP A 202 -16.30 18.35 21.28
CA ASP A 202 -16.08 17.13 22.05
C ASP A 202 -15.34 17.40 23.37
N PRO A 203 -15.95 17.12 24.54
CA PRO A 203 -15.31 17.34 25.85
C PRO A 203 -13.97 16.62 26.04
N GLU A 204 -13.74 15.49 25.37
CA GLU A 204 -12.52 14.72 25.54
C GLU A 204 -11.34 15.26 24.72
N SER A 205 -11.58 16.06 23.67
CA SER A 205 -10.55 16.60 22.77
C SER A 205 -10.47 18.13 22.75
N ARG A 206 -11.46 18.83 23.31
CA ARG A 206 -11.48 20.29 23.50
C ARG A 206 -10.19 20.78 24.15
N GLY A 207 -9.56 21.79 23.53
CA GLY A 207 -8.33 22.41 24.05
C GLY A 207 -7.07 21.52 24.04
N LYS A 208 -7.13 20.29 23.54
CA LYS A 208 -5.96 19.40 23.44
C LYS A 208 -5.22 19.56 22.10
N TRP A 209 -3.95 19.20 22.10
CA TRP A 209 -3.09 19.10 20.90
C TRP A 209 -2.98 20.40 20.09
N LEU A 210 -2.90 21.55 20.78
CA LEU A 210 -2.91 22.87 20.14
C LEU A 210 -1.61 23.21 19.41
N PHE A 211 -0.49 22.61 19.84
CA PHE A 211 0.82 22.84 19.24
C PHE A 211 1.03 21.83 18.14
N ALA A 212 1.12 22.26 16.88
CA ALA A 212 1.12 21.35 15.75
C ALA A 212 2.29 21.56 14.80
N LEU A 213 2.64 20.49 14.09
CA LEU A 213 3.56 20.49 12.95
C LEU A 213 2.79 20.05 11.71
N ARG A 214 2.91 20.81 10.62
CA ARG A 214 2.17 20.56 9.38
C ARG A 214 2.64 19.28 8.69
N ALA A 215 1.70 18.48 8.21
CA ALA A 215 1.98 17.37 7.30
C ALA A 215 2.07 17.89 5.85
N THR A 216 3.04 17.39 5.08
CA THR A 216 3.21 17.73 3.65
C THR A 216 2.58 16.70 2.74
N ARG A 217 2.70 15.42 3.12
CA ARG A 217 2.15 14.26 2.40
C ARG A 217 1.61 13.25 3.42
N ALA A 218 0.68 12.42 2.99
CA ALA A 218 0.15 11.34 3.81
C ALA A 218 -0.18 10.13 2.96
N TRP A 219 0.08 8.95 3.49
CA TRP A 219 -0.26 7.68 2.87
C TRP A 219 -1.14 6.89 3.82
N ARG A 220 -2.23 6.34 3.28
CA ARG A 220 -3.08 5.40 4.01
C ARG A 220 -2.64 3.99 3.65
N ILE A 221 -2.42 3.16 4.68
CA ILE A 221 -2.17 1.74 4.48
C ILE A 221 -3.50 1.12 4.03
N ALA A 222 -3.46 0.25 3.02
CA ALA A 222 -4.62 -0.47 2.54
C ALA A 222 -5.32 -1.17 3.73
N PRO A 223 -6.65 -1.03 3.90
CA PRO A 223 -7.34 -1.62 5.04
C PRO A 223 -7.12 -3.13 5.22
N GLU A 224 -6.94 -3.82 4.11
CA GLU A 224 -6.61 -5.25 4.03
C GLU A 224 -5.25 -5.57 4.67
N ASP A 225 -4.32 -4.61 4.66
CA ASP A 225 -2.97 -4.71 5.22
C ASP A 225 -2.86 -4.06 6.61
N TRP A 226 -3.96 -3.66 7.25
CA TRP A 226 -3.89 -3.10 8.61
C TRP A 226 -3.42 -4.16 9.62
N ARG A 227 -2.26 -3.91 10.21
CA ARG A 227 -1.65 -4.79 11.20
C ARG A 227 -1.66 -4.18 12.61
N PRO A 228 -1.87 -4.99 13.66
CA PRO A 228 -1.68 -4.54 15.03
C PRO A 228 -0.29 -3.91 15.23
N VAL A 229 -0.22 -2.77 15.90
CA VAL A 229 1.05 -2.06 16.14
C VAL A 229 2.05 -2.93 16.91
N ALA A 230 1.57 -3.78 17.81
CA ALA A 230 2.39 -4.72 18.57
C ALA A 230 2.96 -5.86 17.71
N GLU A 231 2.40 -6.12 16.53
CA GLU A 231 2.93 -7.12 15.58
C GLU A 231 3.83 -6.48 14.52
N LEU A 232 3.49 -5.28 14.07
CA LEU A 232 4.26 -4.57 13.05
C LEU A 232 5.54 -3.95 13.63
N LEU A 233 5.42 -3.32 14.80
CA LEU A 233 6.48 -2.57 15.49
C LEU A 233 6.64 -3.04 16.96
N PRO A 234 6.86 -4.35 17.22
CA PRO A 234 6.92 -4.93 18.57
C PRO A 234 7.96 -4.27 19.50
N GLU A 235 9.15 -3.94 19.02
CA GLU A 235 10.23 -3.35 19.80
C GLU A 235 9.91 -1.89 20.13
N THR A 236 9.57 -1.09 19.12
CA THR A 236 9.23 0.32 19.31
C THR A 236 8.01 0.47 20.23
N TYR A 237 6.94 -0.29 19.97
CA TYR A 237 5.71 -0.22 20.76
C TYR A 237 5.88 -0.81 22.17
N GLY A 238 6.67 -1.88 22.32
CA GLY A 238 6.94 -2.53 23.60
C GLY A 238 7.90 -1.74 24.50
N SER A 239 8.72 -0.86 23.93
CA SER A 239 9.73 -0.07 24.66
C SER A 239 9.18 1.18 25.37
N ALA A 240 7.94 1.60 25.09
CA ALA A 240 7.38 2.84 25.60
C ALA A 240 5.91 2.70 26.02
N ASP A 241 5.52 3.49 27.03
CA ASP A 241 4.12 3.55 27.46
C ASP A 241 3.23 4.15 26.35
N PRO A 242 2.03 3.58 26.06
CA PRO A 242 1.15 4.10 25.02
C PRO A 242 0.75 5.57 25.16
N GLN A 243 0.65 6.10 26.40
CA GLN A 243 0.39 7.52 26.62
C GLN A 243 1.57 8.37 26.23
N PHE A 244 2.79 7.90 26.48
CA PHE A 244 4.01 8.58 26.05
C PHE A 244 4.13 8.61 24.52
N ILE A 245 3.88 7.48 23.86
CA ILE A 245 3.87 7.39 22.39
C ILE A 245 2.85 8.37 21.80
N GLY A 246 1.63 8.45 22.36
CA GLY A 246 0.62 9.42 21.93
C GLY A 246 0.95 10.88 22.22
N ALA A 247 1.65 11.17 23.32
CA ALA A 247 1.93 12.55 23.73
C ALA A 247 3.16 13.15 23.04
N ALA A 248 4.21 12.36 22.83
CA ALA A 248 5.52 12.85 22.39
C ALA A 248 6.05 12.14 21.13
N GLY A 249 5.50 10.99 20.76
CA GLY A 249 6.07 10.11 19.75
C GLY A 249 7.35 9.43 20.21
N VAL A 250 7.73 8.36 19.50
CA VAL A 250 8.98 7.62 19.70
C VAL A 250 9.60 7.27 18.35
N ALA A 251 10.93 7.23 18.28
CA ALA A 251 11.63 6.80 17.08
C ALA A 251 11.40 5.29 16.84
N ILE A 252 11.16 4.92 15.58
CA ILE A 252 11.05 3.52 15.15
C ILE A 252 12.46 2.98 14.93
N THR A 253 12.72 1.75 15.39
CA THR A 253 14.02 1.10 15.20
C THR A 253 14.27 0.83 13.72
N THR A 254 15.54 0.86 13.29
CA THR A 254 15.90 0.63 11.88
C THR A 254 15.41 -0.72 11.35
N SER A 255 15.42 -1.76 12.19
CA SER A 255 14.92 -3.11 11.87
C SER A 255 13.40 -3.14 11.63
N GLU A 256 12.65 -2.23 12.23
CA GLU A 256 11.19 -2.17 12.12
C GLU A 256 10.71 -1.21 11.03
N ILE A 257 11.55 -0.27 10.60
CA ILE A 257 11.27 0.62 9.47
C ILE A 257 11.02 -0.19 8.19
N ASP A 258 11.84 -1.21 7.92
CA ASP A 258 11.66 -2.02 6.70
C ASP A 258 10.28 -2.71 6.69
N LYS A 259 9.79 -3.20 7.83
CA LYS A 259 8.43 -3.80 7.93
C LYS A 259 7.33 -2.78 7.63
N LEU A 260 7.51 -1.54 8.08
CA LEU A 260 6.57 -0.44 7.79
C LEU A 260 6.60 -0.08 6.30
N LEU A 261 7.79 -0.02 5.69
CA LEU A 261 7.97 0.31 4.28
C LEU A 261 7.43 -0.77 3.33
N GLU A 262 7.33 -2.02 3.79
CA GLU A 262 6.72 -3.13 3.06
C GLU A 262 5.17 -3.09 3.00
N GLN A 263 4.52 -2.27 3.82
CA GLN A 263 3.05 -2.19 3.84
C GLN A 263 2.53 -1.59 2.54
N GLU A 264 1.41 -2.10 2.03
CA GLU A 264 0.78 -1.51 0.86
C GLU A 264 0.02 -0.24 1.24
N ALA A 265 0.30 0.84 0.54
CA ALA A 265 -0.26 2.14 0.82
C ALA A 265 -0.58 2.91 -0.47
N TYR A 266 -1.42 3.93 -0.32
CA TYR A 266 -1.72 4.89 -1.38
C TYR A 266 -1.69 6.31 -0.81
N GLU A 267 -1.26 7.27 -1.63
CA GLU A 267 -1.22 8.66 -1.20
C GLU A 267 -2.65 9.21 -1.07
N THR A 268 -2.90 9.96 -0.01
CA THR A 268 -4.20 10.55 0.32
C THR A 268 -4.05 12.05 0.52
N PRO A 269 -5.08 12.87 0.19
CA PRO A 269 -4.99 14.31 0.35
C PRO A 269 -4.65 14.73 1.78
N VAL A 270 -3.83 15.76 1.90
CA VAL A 270 -3.54 16.44 3.17
C VAL A 270 -4.23 17.80 3.17
N TYR A 271 -4.90 18.15 4.26
CA TYR A 271 -5.52 19.47 4.41
C TYR A 271 -4.51 20.58 4.17
N GLY A 272 -4.84 21.53 3.29
CA GLY A 272 -3.96 22.65 2.94
C GLY A 272 -2.82 22.29 1.97
N SER A 273 -2.82 21.09 1.39
CA SER A 273 -1.98 20.73 0.25
C SER A 273 -2.73 20.93 -1.07
N THR A 274 -2.02 21.34 -2.12
CA THR A 274 -2.58 21.60 -3.46
C THR A 274 -1.97 20.71 -4.55
N GLY A 275 -1.09 19.77 -4.17
CA GLY A 275 -0.43 18.86 -5.10
C GLY A 275 -1.37 17.82 -5.70
N SER A 276 -1.11 17.41 -6.94
CA SER A 276 -1.68 16.18 -7.50
C SER A 276 -1.18 14.98 -6.70
N ILE A 277 -2.07 14.06 -6.36
CA ILE A 277 -1.74 12.84 -5.63
C ILE A 277 -1.72 11.64 -6.57
N ASP A 278 -0.83 10.68 -6.30
CA ASP A 278 -0.87 9.36 -6.91
C ASP A 278 -1.66 8.40 -6.01
N ALA A 279 -2.88 8.06 -6.43
CA ALA A 279 -3.77 7.18 -5.68
C ALA A 279 -3.53 5.68 -5.96
N SER A 280 -2.44 5.34 -6.67
CA SER A 280 -2.06 3.96 -6.94
C SER A 280 -1.64 3.25 -5.65
N ILE A 281 -2.07 1.99 -5.50
CA ILE A 281 -1.66 1.15 -4.37
C ILE A 281 -0.31 0.53 -4.70
N MET A 282 0.71 0.84 -3.89
CA MET A 282 2.07 0.32 -4.03
C MET A 282 2.67 0.11 -2.64
N THR A 283 3.89 -0.44 -2.54
CA THR A 283 4.58 -0.49 -1.25
C THR A 283 4.84 0.94 -0.74
N LEU A 284 4.80 1.14 0.58
CA LEU A 284 5.08 2.45 1.16
C LEU A 284 6.48 2.95 0.77
N GLU A 285 7.47 2.06 0.65
CA GLU A 285 8.81 2.37 0.13
C GLU A 285 8.76 3.08 -1.23
N THR A 286 7.97 2.55 -2.16
CA THR A 286 7.78 3.13 -3.49
C THR A 286 6.95 4.41 -3.41
N ALA A 287 5.87 4.43 -2.62
CA ALA A 287 4.95 5.57 -2.53
C ALA A 287 5.59 6.85 -1.94
N ILE A 288 6.54 6.71 -1.02
CA ILE A 288 7.25 7.85 -0.43
C ILE A 288 8.31 8.43 -1.37
N THR A 289 8.77 7.64 -2.33
CA THR A 289 9.82 8.05 -3.26
C THR A 289 9.24 9.05 -4.27
N PRO A 290 9.85 10.24 -4.45
CA PRO A 290 9.40 11.18 -5.48
C PRO A 290 9.41 10.47 -6.83
N SER A 291 8.35 10.65 -7.63
CA SER A 291 8.31 10.07 -8.97
C SER A 291 9.54 10.53 -9.75
N ARG A 292 10.45 9.60 -10.04
CA ARG A 292 11.56 9.88 -10.94
C ARG A 292 10.96 10.20 -12.30
N ALA A 293 11.50 11.21 -12.98
CA ALA A 293 11.20 11.43 -14.38
C ALA A 293 11.56 10.14 -15.13
N ILE A 294 10.55 9.37 -15.52
CA ILE A 294 10.73 8.23 -16.41
C ILE A 294 11.36 8.82 -17.67
N PRO A 295 12.54 8.34 -18.13
CA PRO A 295 13.10 8.79 -19.38
C PRO A 295 12.01 8.74 -20.45
N PRO A 296 11.80 9.80 -21.24
CA PRO A 296 10.78 9.79 -22.28
C PRO A 296 11.03 8.56 -23.14
N SER A 297 10.01 7.71 -23.30
CA SER A 297 10.21 6.44 -23.97
C SER A 297 10.63 6.72 -25.41
N ALA A 298 11.82 6.24 -25.78
CA ALA A 298 12.30 6.35 -27.16
C ALA A 298 11.57 5.35 -28.08
N GLU A 299 10.84 4.39 -27.50
CA GLU A 299 10.09 3.35 -28.19
C GLU A 299 8.73 3.12 -27.52
N PRO A 300 7.73 2.56 -28.24
CA PRO A 300 6.48 2.12 -27.63
C PRO A 300 6.76 1.13 -26.50
N TYR A 301 6.37 1.47 -25.29
CA TYR A 301 6.49 0.59 -24.13
C TYR A 301 5.09 0.12 -23.73
N VAL A 302 5.04 -1.14 -23.28
CA VAL A 302 3.81 -1.72 -22.72
C VAL A 302 3.84 -1.46 -21.23
N VAL A 303 2.84 -0.73 -20.72
CA VAL A 303 2.63 -0.61 -19.28
C VAL A 303 1.96 -1.91 -18.83
N GLY A 304 2.71 -2.77 -18.14
CA GLY A 304 2.13 -3.86 -17.40
C GLY A 304 1.48 -3.30 -16.15
N GLU A 305 0.15 -3.23 -16.12
CA GLU A 305 -0.54 -3.04 -14.85
C GLU A 305 -0.19 -4.24 -13.96
N SER A 306 0.08 -4.01 -12.66
CA SER A 306 0.50 -5.07 -11.76
C SER A 306 -0.65 -6.08 -11.58
N ASP A 307 -0.62 -7.14 -12.38
CA ASP A 307 -1.52 -8.27 -12.22
C ASP A 307 -1.13 -9.06 -10.97
N GLY A 308 -2.10 -9.28 -10.10
CA GLY A 308 -1.91 -9.80 -8.76
C GLY A 308 -3.26 -9.96 -8.07
N PRO A 309 -3.31 -10.51 -6.85
CA PRO A 309 -4.55 -11.01 -6.30
C PRO A 309 -5.68 -9.97 -6.27
N LYS A 310 -6.90 -10.38 -6.62
CA LYS A 310 -8.08 -9.52 -6.77
C LYS A 310 -9.26 -10.03 -5.94
N HIS A 311 -10.08 -9.09 -5.49
CA HIS A 311 -11.44 -9.33 -5.03
C HIS A 311 -12.42 -9.00 -6.14
N LEU A 312 -13.49 -9.79 -6.27
CA LEU A 312 -14.74 -9.28 -6.80
C LEU A 312 -15.41 -8.36 -5.78
N TYR A 313 -16.14 -7.35 -6.22
CA TYR A 313 -16.94 -6.52 -5.33
C TYR A 313 -18.30 -6.15 -5.92
N ILE A 314 -19.22 -5.80 -5.01
CA ILE A 314 -20.41 -5.02 -5.31
C ILE A 314 -20.41 -3.81 -4.40
N LEU A 315 -20.44 -2.62 -4.98
CA LEU A 315 -20.66 -1.38 -4.26
C LEU A 315 -22.14 -1.00 -4.35
N LYS A 316 -22.69 -0.48 -3.26
CA LYS A 316 -24.07 0.02 -3.17
C LYS A 316 -24.05 1.50 -2.85
N LEU A 317 -24.87 2.28 -3.54
CA LEU A 317 -25.11 3.68 -3.18
C LEU A 317 -26.20 3.74 -2.11
N GLU A 318 -25.84 4.21 -0.92
CA GLU A 318 -26.77 4.56 0.15
C GLU A 318 -27.22 6.02 0.01
N GLY A 319 -28.49 6.28 0.32
CA GLY A 319 -29.13 7.59 0.20
C GLY A 319 -30.54 7.48 -0.38
N GLU A 320 -31.19 8.63 -0.58
CA GLU A 320 -32.55 8.69 -1.16
C GLU A 320 -32.46 8.56 -2.69
N ILE A 321 -32.48 7.33 -3.18
CA ILE A 321 -32.20 7.01 -4.59
C ILE A 321 -33.29 7.52 -5.56
N ALA A 322 -34.51 7.78 -5.08
CA ALA A 322 -35.56 8.32 -5.93
C ALA A 322 -35.24 9.76 -6.35
N SER A 323 -34.83 10.62 -5.41
CA SER A 323 -34.31 11.96 -5.72
C SER A 323 -33.04 11.91 -6.53
N TYR A 324 -32.14 10.95 -6.27
CA TYR A 324 -30.92 10.79 -7.04
C TYR A 324 -31.21 10.56 -8.53
N LEU A 325 -32.21 9.72 -8.84
CA LEU A 325 -32.61 9.41 -10.20
C LEU A 325 -33.67 10.38 -10.77
N GLY A 326 -34.18 11.31 -9.97
CA GLY A 326 -35.30 12.19 -10.36
C GLY A 326 -36.61 11.43 -10.61
N ARG A 327 -36.87 10.36 -9.84
CA ARG A 327 -38.03 9.46 -10.01
C ARG A 327 -38.95 9.48 -8.80
N ALA A 328 -40.19 9.02 -9.00
CA ALA A 328 -41.11 8.76 -7.90
C ALA A 328 -40.63 7.56 -7.07
N GLY A 329 -40.78 7.62 -5.75
CA GLY A 329 -40.34 6.55 -4.84
C GLY A 329 -40.87 5.16 -5.21
N ALA A 330 -42.14 5.07 -5.63
CA ALA A 330 -42.75 3.81 -6.07
C ALA A 330 -42.06 3.16 -7.28
N ALA A 331 -41.33 3.93 -8.10
CA ALA A 331 -40.61 3.39 -9.26
C ALA A 331 -39.26 2.75 -8.91
N VAL A 332 -38.74 3.02 -7.71
CA VAL A 332 -37.44 2.54 -7.23
C VAL A 332 -37.54 1.76 -5.91
N ASP A 333 -38.77 1.48 -5.46
CA ASP A 333 -39.01 0.75 -4.23
C ASP A 333 -38.41 -0.67 -4.31
N GLY A 334 -37.71 -1.08 -3.26
CA GLY A 334 -36.98 -2.37 -3.21
C GLY A 334 -35.75 -2.47 -4.13
N LYS A 335 -35.39 -1.41 -4.85
CA LYS A 335 -34.24 -1.40 -5.78
C LYS A 335 -33.01 -0.76 -5.18
N TRP A 336 -31.84 -1.19 -5.62
CA TRP A 336 -30.54 -0.62 -5.25
C TRP A 336 -29.79 -0.13 -6.48
N ILE A 337 -29.11 1.01 -6.33
CA ILE A 337 -28.10 1.45 -7.28
C ILE A 337 -26.78 0.77 -6.90
N ILE A 338 -26.26 -0.06 -7.81
CA ILE A 338 -25.05 -0.83 -7.58
C ILE A 338 -24.00 -0.61 -8.66
N LYS A 339 -22.76 -0.92 -8.31
CA LYS A 339 -21.65 -1.10 -9.23
C LYS A 339 -20.97 -2.44 -8.94
N VAL A 340 -20.83 -3.27 -9.95
CA VAL A 340 -20.05 -4.51 -9.88
C VAL A 340 -18.64 -4.27 -10.43
N GLY A 341 -17.66 -5.07 -10.01
CA GLY A 341 -16.31 -5.00 -10.55
C GLY A 341 -15.33 -5.90 -9.80
N PHE A 342 -14.04 -5.73 -10.11
CA PHE A 342 -12.96 -6.30 -9.32
C PHE A 342 -11.91 -5.24 -8.97
N SER A 343 -11.20 -5.45 -7.87
CA SER A 343 -10.06 -4.63 -7.48
C SER A 343 -9.16 -5.37 -6.51
N LYS A 344 -7.96 -4.85 -6.28
CA LYS A 344 -7.09 -5.32 -5.20
C LYS A 344 -7.68 -4.99 -3.82
N SER A 345 -8.26 -3.81 -3.67
CA SER A 345 -8.92 -3.33 -2.45
C SER A 345 -10.31 -2.76 -2.78
N PRO A 346 -11.41 -3.47 -2.46
CA PRO A 346 -12.76 -2.96 -2.63
C PRO A 346 -13.01 -1.65 -1.86
N LEU A 347 -12.40 -1.49 -0.69
CA LEU A 347 -12.53 -0.29 0.15
C LEU A 347 -11.85 0.92 -0.48
N THR A 348 -10.63 0.76 -0.98
CA THR A 348 -9.94 1.83 -1.72
C THR A 348 -10.71 2.21 -2.97
N ARG A 349 -11.26 1.22 -3.70
CA ARG A 349 -12.08 1.48 -4.89
C ARG A 349 -13.37 2.25 -4.55
N ARG A 350 -14.01 1.92 -3.43
CA ARG A 350 -15.15 2.66 -2.87
C ARG A 350 -14.77 4.09 -2.53
N ASP A 351 -13.62 4.33 -1.90
CA ASP A 351 -13.13 5.67 -1.57
C ASP A 351 -12.81 6.52 -2.81
N GLN A 352 -12.20 5.90 -3.83
CA GLN A 352 -11.93 6.54 -5.12
C GLN A 352 -13.21 6.98 -5.83
N ILE A 353 -14.27 6.15 -5.80
CA ILE A 353 -15.55 6.54 -6.38
C ILE A 353 -16.20 7.63 -5.53
N GLN A 354 -16.16 7.49 -4.20
CA GLN A 354 -16.74 8.47 -3.28
C GLN A 354 -16.10 9.86 -3.41
N SER A 355 -14.81 9.94 -3.72
CA SER A 355 -14.08 11.22 -3.85
C SER A 355 -14.55 12.07 -5.03
N ALA A 356 -15.21 11.47 -6.03
CA ALA A 356 -15.81 12.19 -7.15
C ALA A 356 -17.14 12.89 -6.79
N TYR A 357 -17.72 12.60 -5.61
CA TYR A 357 -18.98 13.18 -5.17
C TYR A 357 -18.73 14.30 -4.14
N PRO A 358 -19.50 15.40 -4.19
CA PRO A 358 -19.59 16.32 -3.07
C PRO A 358 -20.01 15.58 -1.80
N ARG A 359 -19.51 16.02 -0.63
CA ARG A 359 -19.97 15.50 0.65
C ARG A 359 -21.48 15.77 0.78
N GLY A 360 -22.27 14.74 1.07
CA GLY A 360 -23.72 14.84 1.12
C GLY A 360 -24.40 13.61 1.69
N SER A 361 -25.68 13.44 1.42
CA SER A 361 -26.51 12.31 1.86
C SER A 361 -26.23 11.01 1.11
N PHE A 362 -25.45 11.06 0.03
CA PHE A 362 -25.12 9.92 -0.80
C PHE A 362 -23.74 9.37 -0.45
N ARG A 363 -23.68 8.07 -0.14
CA ARG A 363 -22.43 7.38 0.22
C ARG A 363 -22.33 6.03 -0.47
N TRP A 364 -21.17 5.72 -1.01
CA TRP A 364 -20.87 4.39 -1.52
C TRP A 364 -20.41 3.47 -0.39
N GLU A 365 -20.99 2.27 -0.33
CA GLU A 365 -20.62 1.22 0.62
C GLU A 365 -20.20 -0.05 -0.12
N VAL A 366 -19.26 -0.79 0.46
CA VAL A 366 -18.92 -2.14 -0.03
C VAL A 366 -19.99 -3.09 0.49
N LEU A 367 -20.90 -3.52 -0.40
CA LEU A 367 -21.93 -4.50 -0.07
C LEU A 367 -21.37 -5.93 -0.12
N LYS A 368 -20.45 -6.19 -1.07
CA LYS A 368 -19.72 -7.45 -1.21
C LYS A 368 -18.25 -7.17 -1.56
N PRO A 369 -17.29 -7.95 -1.04
CA PRO A 369 -17.47 -9.02 -0.05
C PRO A 369 -17.93 -8.46 1.31
N GLN A 370 -18.57 -9.29 2.14
CA GLN A 370 -19.01 -8.86 3.48
C GLN A 370 -17.85 -8.67 4.44
N ASP A 371 -16.80 -9.47 4.26
CA ASP A 371 -15.56 -9.34 5.00
C ASP A 371 -14.45 -8.95 4.03
N THR A 372 -14.06 -7.68 4.07
CA THR A 372 -12.96 -7.13 3.28
C THR A 372 -11.62 -7.31 3.97
N SER A 373 -11.55 -7.87 5.18
CA SER A 373 -10.28 -8.11 5.88
C SER A 373 -9.60 -9.41 5.42
N LEU A 374 -10.35 -10.29 4.74
CA LEU A 374 -9.80 -11.50 4.15
C LEU A 374 -8.91 -11.16 2.95
N PRO A 375 -7.83 -11.91 2.71
CA PRO A 375 -6.98 -11.70 1.55
C PRO A 375 -7.76 -11.91 0.23
N PRO A 376 -7.31 -11.29 -0.88
CA PRO A 376 -7.96 -11.44 -2.17
C PRO A 376 -7.98 -12.91 -2.63
N PRO A 377 -9.17 -13.49 -2.93
CA PRO A 377 -9.30 -14.92 -3.19
C PRO A 377 -8.88 -15.34 -4.60
N TYR A 378 -8.76 -14.41 -5.54
CA TYR A 378 -8.47 -14.70 -6.94
C TYR A 378 -7.05 -14.31 -7.28
N SER A 379 -6.28 -15.22 -7.85
CA SER A 379 -4.82 -15.08 -8.01
C SER A 379 -4.42 -13.96 -8.98
N ASN A 380 -5.27 -13.64 -9.97
CA ASN A 380 -5.00 -12.64 -11.00
C ASN A 380 -6.28 -11.98 -11.54
N ALA A 381 -6.10 -10.96 -12.36
CA ALA A 381 -7.16 -10.17 -12.97
C ALA A 381 -7.97 -10.97 -13.97
N ALA A 382 -7.38 -11.87 -14.76
CA ALA A 382 -8.13 -12.67 -15.74
C ALA A 382 -9.24 -13.50 -15.07
N ILE A 383 -8.95 -14.09 -13.90
CA ILE A 383 -9.91 -14.85 -13.10
C ILE A 383 -11.02 -13.92 -12.56
N ALA A 384 -10.64 -12.76 -12.04
CA ALA A 384 -11.59 -11.79 -11.53
C ALA A 384 -12.47 -11.15 -12.64
N ILE A 385 -11.91 -10.96 -13.84
CA ILE A 385 -12.64 -10.49 -15.02
C ILE A 385 -13.72 -11.51 -15.39
N ALA A 386 -13.43 -12.81 -15.39
CA ALA A 386 -14.44 -13.83 -15.67
C ALA A 386 -15.64 -13.75 -14.69
N GLY A 387 -15.35 -13.52 -13.41
CA GLY A 387 -16.39 -13.29 -12.41
C GLY A 387 -17.16 -11.99 -12.61
N GLU A 388 -16.47 -10.89 -12.91
CA GLU A 388 -17.12 -9.60 -13.20
C GLU A 388 -18.02 -9.68 -14.44
N ASP A 389 -17.54 -10.29 -15.52
CA ASP A 389 -18.28 -10.46 -16.77
C ASP A 389 -19.53 -11.30 -16.53
N MET A 390 -19.45 -12.34 -15.69
CA MET A 390 -20.61 -13.12 -15.27
C MET A 390 -21.61 -12.27 -14.46
N MET A 391 -21.13 -11.40 -13.57
CA MET A 391 -22.02 -10.46 -12.85
C MET A 391 -22.73 -9.51 -13.81
N LYS A 392 -21.99 -8.88 -14.73
CA LYS A 392 -22.53 -7.98 -15.75
C LYS A 392 -23.54 -8.71 -16.63
N LYS A 393 -23.20 -9.92 -17.09
CA LYS A 393 -24.09 -10.78 -17.88
C LYS A 393 -25.39 -11.09 -17.15
N ARG A 394 -25.32 -11.49 -15.87
CA ARG A 394 -26.51 -11.79 -15.06
C ARG A 394 -27.43 -10.59 -14.93
N LEU A 395 -26.86 -9.40 -14.66
CA LEU A 395 -27.63 -8.16 -14.56
C LEU A 395 -28.35 -7.84 -15.88
N VAL A 396 -27.67 -8.00 -17.02
CA VAL A 396 -28.26 -7.76 -18.35
C VAL A 396 -29.34 -8.81 -18.67
N ASP A 397 -29.06 -10.09 -18.49
CA ASP A 397 -29.97 -11.19 -18.82
C ASP A 397 -31.27 -11.13 -17.98
N GLU A 398 -31.20 -10.64 -16.75
CA GLU A 398 -32.34 -10.48 -15.82
C GLU A 398 -32.96 -9.07 -15.88
N ASN A 399 -32.64 -8.28 -16.92
CA ASN A 399 -33.20 -6.96 -17.19
C ASN A 399 -33.00 -5.93 -16.05
N ALA A 400 -31.87 -5.97 -15.35
CA ALA A 400 -31.45 -4.83 -14.51
C ALA A 400 -31.32 -3.57 -15.39
N GLU A 401 -31.76 -2.44 -14.86
CA GLU A 401 -31.72 -1.20 -15.62
C GLU A 401 -30.30 -0.61 -15.58
N ALA A 402 -29.69 -0.42 -16.75
CA ALA A 402 -28.42 0.28 -16.85
C ALA A 402 -28.60 1.79 -16.66
N LEU A 403 -27.87 2.37 -15.72
CA LEU A 403 -27.90 3.80 -15.40
C LEU A 403 -26.78 4.60 -16.11
N GLY A 404 -26.06 3.94 -17.02
CA GLY A 404 -24.90 4.49 -17.72
C GLY A 404 -23.57 4.04 -17.12
N GLY A 405 -22.55 3.90 -17.96
CA GLY A 405 -21.24 3.38 -17.56
C GLY A 405 -21.35 1.97 -16.99
N GLU A 406 -20.90 1.79 -15.74
CA GLU A 406 -20.86 0.50 -15.05
C GLU A 406 -21.83 0.46 -13.85
N PHE A 407 -22.93 1.22 -13.90
CA PHE A 407 -23.91 1.34 -12.83
C PHE A 407 -25.27 0.74 -13.22
N PHE A 408 -25.90 0.04 -12.29
CA PHE A 408 -27.16 -0.68 -12.49
C PHE A 408 -28.15 -0.38 -11.38
N LEU A 409 -29.44 -0.35 -11.73
CA LEU A 409 -30.56 -0.38 -10.79
C LEU A 409 -31.18 -1.79 -10.80
N ALA A 410 -31.11 -2.47 -9.67
CA ALA A 410 -31.54 -3.87 -9.55
C ALA A 410 -32.26 -4.13 -8.23
N ASP A 411 -33.18 -5.10 -8.22
CA ASP A 411 -33.81 -5.57 -6.99
C ASP A 411 -32.80 -6.31 -6.10
N GLU A 412 -32.98 -6.27 -4.79
CA GLU A 412 -32.08 -6.92 -3.81
C GLU A 412 -31.76 -8.39 -4.15
N TRP A 413 -32.77 -9.17 -4.54
CA TRP A 413 -32.58 -10.57 -4.91
C TRP A 413 -31.63 -10.72 -6.11
N LEU A 414 -31.74 -9.82 -7.09
CA LEU A 414 -30.92 -9.85 -8.30
C LEU A 414 -29.48 -9.48 -7.96
N VAL A 415 -29.27 -8.53 -7.03
CA VAL A 415 -27.92 -8.20 -6.54
C VAL A 415 -27.26 -9.42 -5.87
N HIS A 416 -28.00 -10.16 -5.05
CA HIS A 416 -27.47 -11.36 -4.39
C HIS A 416 -27.20 -12.51 -5.35
N SER A 417 -28.09 -12.76 -6.32
CA SER A 417 -27.88 -13.81 -7.33
C SER A 417 -26.75 -13.45 -8.29
N THR A 418 -26.59 -12.16 -8.63
CA THR A 418 -25.45 -11.62 -9.39
C THR A 418 -24.13 -11.92 -8.68
N TRP A 419 -24.03 -11.62 -7.39
CA TRP A 419 -22.83 -11.94 -6.60
C TRP A 419 -22.51 -13.44 -6.60
N ALA A 420 -23.54 -14.28 -6.42
CA ALA A 420 -23.37 -15.73 -6.41
C ALA A 420 -22.87 -16.26 -7.77
N ALA A 421 -23.42 -15.75 -8.88
CA ALA A 421 -23.00 -16.11 -10.23
C ALA A 421 -21.54 -15.69 -10.51
N GLY A 422 -21.18 -14.45 -10.15
CA GLY A 422 -19.81 -13.94 -10.32
C GLY A 422 -18.77 -14.74 -9.55
N ARG A 423 -19.04 -15.04 -8.27
CA ARG A 423 -18.14 -15.88 -7.48
C ARG A 423 -18.01 -17.29 -8.03
N ALA A 424 -19.13 -17.93 -8.40
CA ALA A 424 -19.08 -19.29 -8.92
C ALA A 424 -18.21 -19.39 -10.18
N GLU A 425 -18.29 -18.39 -11.08
CA GLU A 425 -17.47 -18.34 -12.28
C GLU A 425 -15.99 -18.10 -11.96
N ALA A 426 -15.68 -17.13 -11.10
CA ALA A 426 -14.31 -16.86 -10.68
C ALA A 426 -13.68 -18.04 -9.93
N ASP A 427 -14.43 -18.70 -9.05
CA ASP A 427 -13.97 -19.90 -8.32
C ASP A 427 -13.69 -21.06 -9.28
N ASN A 428 -14.46 -21.21 -10.37
CA ASN A 428 -14.20 -22.20 -11.41
C ASN A 428 -12.97 -21.84 -12.25
N ALA A 429 -12.80 -20.56 -12.61
CA ALA A 429 -11.62 -20.07 -13.32
C ALA A 429 -10.34 -20.24 -12.48
N GLU A 430 -10.38 -19.97 -11.18
CA GLU A 430 -9.28 -20.18 -10.24
C GLU A 430 -8.87 -21.66 -10.16
N LYS A 431 -9.84 -22.58 -10.05
CA LYS A 431 -9.55 -24.02 -10.06
C LYS A 431 -8.87 -24.46 -11.36
N ASN A 432 -9.35 -23.97 -12.50
CA ASN A 432 -8.77 -24.31 -13.80
C ASN A 432 -7.34 -23.75 -13.96
N PHE A 433 -7.11 -22.54 -13.43
CA PHE A 433 -5.79 -21.92 -13.40
C PHE A 433 -4.79 -22.77 -12.57
N GLN A 434 -5.17 -23.16 -11.36
CA GLN A 434 -4.33 -23.99 -10.47
C GLN A 434 -4.01 -25.38 -11.07
N ILE A 435 -4.97 -26.01 -11.75
CA ILE A 435 -4.75 -27.29 -12.45
C ILE A 435 -3.73 -27.14 -13.58
N THR A 436 -3.74 -26.00 -14.28
CA THR A 436 -2.85 -25.73 -15.41
C THR A 436 -1.42 -25.49 -14.93
N GLU A 437 -1.23 -24.66 -13.90
CA GLU A 437 0.09 -24.44 -13.29
C GLU A 437 0.71 -25.75 -12.79
N THR A 438 -0.07 -26.58 -12.08
CA THR A 438 0.42 -27.86 -11.54
C THR A 438 0.90 -28.83 -12.65
N ARG A 439 0.33 -28.74 -13.85
CA ARG A 439 0.72 -29.58 -15.00
C ARG A 439 1.95 -29.05 -15.74
N GLU A 440 2.18 -27.75 -15.70
CA GLU A 440 3.39 -27.14 -16.27
C GLU A 440 4.60 -27.43 -15.36
N ASP A 441 4.44 -27.32 -14.04
CA ASP A 441 5.48 -27.64 -13.06
C ASP A 441 5.90 -29.13 -13.05
N GLN A 442 5.04 -30.04 -13.51
CA GLN A 442 5.38 -31.47 -13.66
C GLN A 442 6.08 -31.81 -14.99
N ARG A 443 6.13 -30.87 -15.93
CA ARG A 443 6.73 -31.05 -17.26
C ARG A 443 8.06 -30.33 -17.44
N SER A 444 8.33 -29.32 -16.61
CA SER A 444 9.64 -28.70 -16.39
C SER A 444 10.48 -29.51 -15.42
#